data_AF-A0A950HH81-F1
#
_entry.id   AF-A0A950HH81-F1
#
_cell.length_a   1.000
_cell.length_b   1.000
_cell.length_c   1.000
_cell.angle_alpha   90.00
_cell.angle_beta   90.00
_cell.angle_gamma   90.00
#
_symmetry.space_group_name_H-M   'P 1'
#
loop_
_entity.id
_entity.type
_entity.pdbx_description
1 polymer ?
#
loop_
_entity_poly.entity_id
_entity_poly.type
_entity_poly.pdbx_seq_one_letter_code
_entity_poly.pdbx_strand_id
1 'polypeptide(L)'
;MLASIDDLCRKHEISGIHLSPAISPRNQSEIFDCCACVAWGRFAPVYSALKEIAVKVALGELEKMAKKAILRHGCDEAGTRTVLRVLMHAQLQGNNQGVVKLIGLGIPIDPAAKPLFIEKEALLSALVDGGDKTRFRSSTRPSM
;
A
#
# COMPACT_ATOMS: atom_id res chain seq x y z
N MET A 1 -20.35 -8.27 -10.61
CA MET A 1 -20.88 -6.88 -10.52
C MET A 1 -20.65 -6.45 -9.08
N LEU A 2 -19.62 -5.64 -8.80
CA LEU A 2 -19.32 -5.22 -7.43
C LEU A 2 -20.36 -4.18 -7.02
N ALA A 3 -21.10 -4.43 -5.94
CA ALA A 3 -22.05 -3.47 -5.41
C ALA A 3 -21.32 -2.17 -5.03
N SER A 4 -21.92 -1.02 -5.34
CA SER A 4 -21.36 0.27 -4.90
C SER A 4 -21.33 0.33 -3.37
N ILE A 5 -20.37 1.04 -2.80
CA ILE A 5 -20.35 1.32 -1.35
C ILE A 5 -21.68 1.95 -0.91
N ASP A 6 -22.31 2.75 -1.78
CA ASP A 6 -23.62 3.35 -1.54
C ASP A 6 -24.76 2.32 -1.44
N ASP A 7 -24.64 1.18 -2.14
CA ASP A 7 -25.61 0.09 -2.09
C ASP A 7 -25.49 -0.69 -0.78
N LEU A 8 -24.26 -0.89 -0.29
CA LEU A 8 -23.98 -1.50 1.01
C LEU A 8 -24.46 -0.61 2.16
N CYS A 9 -24.21 0.70 2.09
CA CYS A 9 -24.67 1.64 3.11
C CYS A 9 -26.21 1.71 3.19
N ARG A 10 -26.91 1.68 2.04
CA ARG A 10 -28.37 1.62 1.99
C ARG A 10 -28.94 0.32 2.54
N LYS A 11 -28.33 -0.82 2.20
CA LYS A 11 -28.80 -2.14 2.63
C LYS A 11 -28.76 -2.33 4.15
N HIS A 12 -27.88 -1.63 4.85
CA HIS A 12 -27.68 -1.77 6.29
C HIS A 12 -28.19 -0.57 7.11
N GLU A 13 -29.02 0.31 6.52
CA GLU A 13 -29.59 1.50 7.18
C GLU A 13 -28.53 2.41 7.86
N ILE A 14 -27.31 2.42 7.33
CA ILE A 14 -26.21 3.21 7.87
C ILE A 14 -26.37 4.65 7.38
N SER A 15 -27.03 5.48 8.20
CA SER A 15 -27.16 6.92 7.97
C SER A 15 -26.08 7.71 8.70
N GLY A 16 -25.55 8.76 8.05
CA GLY A 16 -24.61 9.71 8.68
C GLY A 16 -23.15 9.62 8.25
N ILE A 17 -22.79 8.82 7.23
CA ILE A 17 -21.48 8.93 6.59
C ILE A 17 -21.55 10.09 5.59
N HIS A 18 -21.17 11.29 6.02
CA HIS A 18 -20.96 12.39 5.09
C HIS A 18 -19.61 12.16 4.40
N LEU A 19 -19.63 11.42 3.28
CA LEU A 19 -18.49 11.38 2.37
C LEU A 19 -18.36 12.77 1.76
N SER A 20 -17.38 13.54 2.23
CA SER A 20 -17.05 14.82 1.63
C SER A 20 -16.81 14.60 0.12
N PRO A 21 -17.41 15.39 -0.78
CA PRO A 21 -17.42 15.12 -2.22
C PRO A 21 -16.05 15.27 -2.91
N ALA A 22 -14.98 15.45 -2.14
CA ALA A 22 -13.62 15.66 -2.61
C ALA A 22 -12.69 14.49 -2.25
N ILE A 23 -13.12 13.25 -2.41
CA ILE A 23 -12.18 12.12 -2.47
C ILE A 23 -11.77 11.96 -3.93
N SER A 24 -10.76 12.72 -4.34
CA SER A 24 -10.12 12.48 -5.64
C SER A 24 -9.52 11.07 -5.66
N PRO A 25 -9.42 10.39 -6.81
CA PRO A 25 -8.90 9.01 -6.90
C PRO A 25 -7.43 8.86 -6.49
N ARG A 26 -6.75 9.92 -6.03
CA ARG A 26 -5.31 9.94 -5.81
C ARG A 26 -4.83 9.32 -4.50
N ASN A 27 -5.69 9.09 -3.50
CA ASN A 27 -5.25 8.54 -2.21
C ASN A 27 -6.31 7.60 -1.60
N GLN A 28 -6.40 6.35 -2.08
CA GLN A 28 -7.13 5.29 -1.36
C GLN A 28 -6.44 4.87 -0.05
N SER A 29 -5.22 5.36 0.23
CA SER A 29 -4.53 5.17 1.51
C SER A 29 -5.06 6.05 2.65
N GLU A 30 -5.80 7.12 2.35
CA GLU A 30 -6.39 7.99 3.39
C GLU A 30 -7.60 7.37 4.10
N ILE A 31 -8.12 6.24 3.62
CA ILE A 31 -9.19 5.50 4.29
C ILE A 31 -8.68 4.79 5.56
N PHE A 32 -7.37 4.51 5.65
CA PHE A 32 -6.78 3.76 6.76
C PHE A 32 -5.89 4.59 7.69
N ASP A 33 -5.56 5.84 7.33
CA ASP A 33 -4.66 6.71 8.10
C ASP A 33 -5.39 7.76 8.94
N CYS A 34 -6.62 7.48 9.37
CA CYS A 34 -7.22 8.24 10.46
C CYS A 34 -6.81 7.62 11.81
N CYS A 35 -5.56 7.86 12.23
CA CYS A 35 -5.13 7.66 13.62
C CYS A 35 -5.97 8.50 14.62
N ALA A 36 -6.85 9.38 14.15
CA ALA A 36 -7.84 10.08 14.97
C ALA A 36 -9.20 9.35 15.10
N CYS A 37 -9.47 8.28 14.35
CA CYS A 37 -10.73 7.53 14.43
C CYS A 37 -10.72 6.37 15.44
N VAL A 38 -9.66 6.22 16.24
CA VAL A 38 -9.59 5.20 17.31
C VAL A 38 -10.46 5.58 18.52
N ALA A 39 -10.95 6.82 18.57
CA ALA A 39 -12.10 7.16 19.40
C ALA A 39 -13.38 6.92 18.59
N TRP A 40 -14.41 6.35 19.25
CA TRP A 40 -15.79 6.15 18.77
C TRP A 40 -16.09 4.80 18.10
N GLY A 41 -16.71 3.91 18.88
CA GLY A 41 -17.30 2.63 18.47
C GLY A 41 -18.49 2.71 17.50
N ARG A 42 -18.41 3.55 16.46
CA ARG A 42 -19.42 3.69 15.40
C ARG A 42 -19.10 2.94 14.10
N PHE A 43 -17.93 2.30 13.99
CA PHE A 43 -17.54 1.53 12.79
C PHE A 43 -17.66 0.01 12.92
N ALA A 44 -18.08 -0.52 14.07
CA ALA A 44 -18.29 -1.95 14.28
C ALA A 44 -19.19 -2.64 13.23
N PRO A 45 -20.34 -2.07 12.81
CA PRO A 45 -21.20 -2.75 11.83
C PRO A 45 -20.60 -2.78 10.41
N VAL A 46 -19.85 -1.74 10.02
CA VAL A 46 -19.14 -1.72 8.72
C VAL A 46 -18.02 -2.77 8.71
N TYR A 47 -17.27 -2.89 9.79
CA TYR A 47 -16.23 -3.92 9.89
C TYR A 47 -16.81 -5.34 9.86
N SER A 48 -17.97 -5.56 10.49
CA SER A 48 -18.67 -6.85 10.45
C SER A 48 -19.18 -7.19 9.04
N ALA A 49 -19.72 -6.23 8.31
CA ALA A 49 -20.18 -6.42 6.93
C ALA A 49 -19.00 -6.60 5.93
N LEU A 50 -17.90 -5.86 6.10
CA LEU A 50 -16.70 -6.02 5.26
C LEU A 50 -16.01 -7.37 5.47
N LYS A 51 -16.11 -7.94 6.68
CA LYS A 51 -15.62 -9.30 6.96
C LYS A 51 -16.31 -10.36 6.10
N GLU A 52 -17.55 -10.12 5.67
CA GLU A 52 -18.30 -11.03 4.80
C GLU A 52 -17.87 -10.96 3.32
N ILE A 53 -17.15 -9.90 2.91
CA ILE A 53 -16.62 -9.72 1.54
C ILE A 53 -15.15 -10.18 1.43
N ALA A 54 -14.52 -10.51 2.57
CA ALA A 54 -13.11 -10.88 2.62
C ALA A 54 -12.84 -12.21 1.90
N VAL A 55 -12.01 -12.17 0.87
CA VAL A 55 -11.54 -13.36 0.15
C VAL A 55 -10.33 -13.95 0.88
N LYS A 56 -10.37 -15.24 1.18
CA LYS A 56 -9.23 -16.01 1.69
C LYS A 56 -8.46 -16.62 0.52
N VAL A 57 -7.15 -16.45 0.53
CA VAL A 57 -6.24 -16.98 -0.51
C VAL A 57 -5.15 -17.79 0.17
N ALA A 58 -4.73 -18.89 -0.44
CA ALA A 58 -3.62 -19.68 0.08
C ALA A 58 -2.30 -18.88 0.02
N LEU A 59 -1.48 -18.97 1.06
CA LEU A 59 -0.25 -18.17 1.17
C LEU A 59 0.67 -18.36 -0.04
N GLY A 60 0.89 -19.62 -0.45
CA GLY A 60 1.75 -19.93 -1.60
C GLY A 60 1.21 -19.41 -2.94
N GLU A 61 -0.11 -19.25 -3.09
CA GLU A 61 -0.69 -18.62 -4.28
C GLU A 61 -0.49 -17.10 -4.24
N LEU A 62 -0.71 -16.48 -3.09
CA LEU A 62 -0.48 -15.06 -2.89
C LEU A 62 0.97 -14.68 -3.15
N GLU A 63 1.92 -15.47 -2.63
CA GLU A 63 3.36 -15.28 -2.88
C GLU A 63 3.71 -15.38 -4.37
N LYS A 64 3.18 -16.39 -5.07
CA LYS A 64 3.41 -16.56 -6.51
C LYS A 64 2.87 -15.38 -7.31
N MET A 65 1.67 -14.88 -6.98
CA MET A 65 1.08 -13.72 -7.65
C MET A 65 1.87 -12.44 -7.36
N ALA A 66 2.20 -12.20 -6.10
CA ALA A 66 2.99 -11.04 -5.69
C ALA A 66 4.38 -11.06 -6.34
N LYS A 67 5.06 -12.21 -6.39
CA LYS A 67 6.35 -12.36 -7.09
C LYS A 67 6.23 -11.95 -8.56
N LYS A 68 5.22 -12.47 -9.27
CA LYS A 68 4.99 -12.15 -10.69
C LYS A 68 4.72 -10.66 -10.90
N ALA A 69 3.96 -10.02 -10.02
CA ALA A 69 3.70 -8.59 -10.09
C ALA A 69 4.98 -7.76 -9.89
N ILE A 70 5.79 -8.08 -8.87
CA ILE A 70 7.05 -7.38 -8.59
C ILE A 70 8.03 -7.48 -9.77
N LEU A 71 8.20 -8.67 -10.36
CA LEU A 71 9.06 -8.85 -11.53
C LEU A 71 8.61 -7.99 -12.72
N ARG A 72 7.30 -7.80 -12.92
CA ARG A 72 6.77 -6.95 -13.99
C ARG A 72 7.10 -5.46 -13.79
N HIS A 73 7.39 -5.03 -12.56
CA HIS A 73 7.80 -3.66 -12.28
C HIS A 73 9.30 -3.40 -12.52
N GLY A 74 10.06 -4.40 -12.97
CA GLY A 74 11.46 -4.25 -13.35
C GLY A 74 12.46 -4.58 -12.24
N CYS A 75 12.02 -5.15 -11.12
CA CYS A 75 12.92 -5.69 -10.10
C CYS A 75 13.68 -6.90 -10.63
N ASP A 76 14.97 -6.98 -10.31
CA ASP A 76 15.75 -8.21 -10.50
C ASP A 76 15.31 -9.30 -9.51
N GLU A 77 15.82 -10.52 -9.66
CA GLU A 77 15.44 -11.65 -8.80
C GLU A 77 15.83 -11.42 -7.32
N ALA A 78 16.96 -10.75 -7.06
CA ALA A 78 17.40 -10.45 -5.70
C ALA A 78 16.49 -9.40 -5.03
N GLY A 79 16.23 -8.29 -5.69
CA GLY A 79 15.32 -7.24 -5.24
C GLY A 79 13.90 -7.76 -5.09
N THR A 80 13.44 -8.60 -6.01
CA THR A 80 12.12 -9.25 -5.95
C THR A 80 11.97 -10.06 -4.67
N ARG A 81 12.95 -10.89 -4.30
CA ARG A 81 12.90 -11.66 -3.05
C ARG A 81 12.80 -10.76 -1.81
N THR A 82 13.58 -9.68 -1.77
CA THR A 82 13.57 -8.73 -0.66
C THR A 82 12.24 -8.02 -0.53
N VAL A 83 11.72 -7.45 -1.62
CA VAL A 83 10.43 -6.74 -1.66
C VAL A 83 9.29 -7.70 -1.28
N LEU A 84 9.27 -8.90 -1.87
CA LEU A 84 8.25 -9.90 -1.56
C LEU A 84 8.24 -10.22 -0.05
N ARG A 85 9.40 -10.43 0.57
CA ARG A 85 9.48 -10.72 2.00
C ARG A 85 8.89 -9.59 2.86
N VAL A 86 9.18 -8.33 2.53
CA VAL A 86 8.65 -7.17 3.25
C VAL A 86 7.13 -7.07 3.10
N LEU A 87 6.61 -7.18 1.88
CA LEU A 87 5.18 -7.09 1.61
C LEU A 87 4.40 -8.25 2.27
N MET A 88 4.92 -9.47 2.19
CA MET A 88 4.29 -10.62 2.83
C MET A 88 4.32 -10.52 4.35
N HIS A 89 5.42 -10.03 4.93
CA HIS A 89 5.50 -9.76 6.36
C HIS A 89 4.43 -8.74 6.79
N ALA A 90 4.30 -7.62 6.09
CA ALA A 90 3.29 -6.61 6.38
C ALA A 90 1.85 -7.16 6.24
N GLN A 91 1.60 -7.95 5.18
CA GLN A 91 0.29 -8.56 4.93
C GLN A 91 -0.14 -9.49 6.08
N LEU A 92 0.77 -10.33 6.57
CA LEU A 92 0.48 -11.28 7.65
C LEU A 92 0.24 -10.60 9.00
N GLN A 93 0.78 -9.39 9.19
CA GLN A 93 0.55 -8.56 10.37
C GLN A 93 -0.71 -7.68 10.27
N GLY A 94 -1.49 -7.80 9.18
CA GLY A 94 -2.66 -6.95 8.95
C GLY A 94 -2.31 -5.48 8.69
N ASN A 95 -1.09 -5.20 8.24
CA ASN A 95 -0.61 -3.85 7.95
C ASN A 95 -1.01 -3.42 6.53
N ASN A 96 -1.37 -2.14 6.35
CA ASN A 96 -1.71 -1.53 5.07
C ASN A 96 -0.51 -1.37 4.09
N GLN A 97 0.67 -1.81 4.49
CA GLN A 97 1.89 -1.85 3.67
C GLN A 97 2.15 -3.23 3.01
N GLY A 98 1.15 -4.11 2.99
CA GLY A 98 1.22 -5.44 2.37
C GLY A 98 1.07 -5.44 0.84
N VAL A 99 0.51 -6.52 0.29
CA VAL A 99 0.39 -6.72 -1.17
C VAL A 99 -0.46 -5.65 -1.88
N VAL A 100 -1.25 -4.88 -1.14
CA VAL A 100 -2.01 -3.72 -1.65
C VAL A 100 -1.10 -2.72 -2.37
N LYS A 101 0.20 -2.63 -2.02
CA LYS A 101 1.15 -1.73 -2.67
C LYS A 101 1.55 -2.15 -4.09
N LEU A 102 1.12 -3.31 -4.54
CA LEU A 102 1.33 -3.79 -5.91
C LEU A 102 0.20 -3.37 -6.87
N ILE A 103 -0.88 -2.75 -6.37
CA ILE A 103 -1.96 -2.25 -7.21
C ILE A 103 -1.65 -0.83 -7.72
N GLY A 104 -2.26 -0.45 -8.84
CA GLY A 104 -2.04 0.87 -9.45
C GLY A 104 -0.65 0.98 -10.06
N LEU A 105 0.09 2.05 -9.72
CA LEU A 105 1.46 2.26 -10.21
C LEU A 105 2.45 1.21 -9.67
N GLY A 106 2.10 0.51 -8.59
CA GLY A 106 2.93 -0.53 -7.98
C GLY A 106 4.25 0.03 -7.43
N ILE A 107 5.35 -0.68 -7.69
CA ILE A 107 6.70 -0.34 -7.23
C ILE A 107 7.60 -0.14 -8.45
N PRO A 108 7.44 0.96 -9.21
CA PRO A 108 8.21 1.16 -10.44
C PRO A 108 9.68 1.38 -10.10
N ILE A 109 10.55 0.69 -10.83
CA ILE A 109 12.00 0.91 -10.78
C ILE A 109 12.35 2.04 -11.75
N ASP A 110 13.09 3.05 -11.27
CA ASP A 110 13.62 4.10 -12.14
C ASP A 110 14.76 3.52 -13.00
N PRO A 111 14.71 3.60 -14.35
CA PRO A 111 15.80 3.16 -15.21
C PRO A 111 17.13 3.90 -14.95
N ALA A 112 17.07 5.12 -14.41
CA ALA A 112 18.23 5.91 -14.02
C ALA A 112 18.71 5.61 -12.59
N ALA A 113 18.13 4.60 -11.93
CA ALA A 113 18.50 4.22 -10.58
C ALA A 113 19.98 3.82 -10.49
N LYS A 114 20.62 4.26 -9.41
CA LYS A 114 22.02 3.97 -9.12
C LYS A 114 22.12 2.86 -8.07
N PRO A 115 23.28 2.17 -8.01
CA PRO A 115 23.61 1.35 -6.85
C PRO A 115 23.55 2.18 -5.56
N LEU A 116 23.19 1.52 -4.47
CA LEU A 116 23.22 2.13 -3.14
C LEU A 116 24.66 2.52 -2.80
N PHE A 117 24.84 3.71 -2.21
CA PHE A 117 26.14 4.27 -1.88
C PHE A 117 26.16 4.82 -0.46
N ILE A 118 27.24 4.56 0.29
CA ILE A 118 27.43 5.13 1.62
C ILE A 118 28.21 6.44 1.44
N GLU A 119 27.56 7.57 1.67
CA GLU A 119 28.18 8.88 1.51
C GLU A 119 29.13 9.22 2.66
N LYS A 120 28.73 8.87 3.88
CA LYS A 120 29.49 9.16 5.09
C LYS A 120 29.22 8.10 6.14
N GLU A 121 30.28 7.58 6.74
CA GLU A 121 30.21 6.66 7.86
C GLU A 121 30.75 7.33 9.13
N ALA A 122 30.12 7.03 10.26
CA ALA A 122 30.54 7.43 11.60
C ALA A 122 30.42 6.22 12.53
N LEU A 123 30.93 6.33 13.76
CA LEU A 123 31.04 5.20 14.69
C LEU A 123 29.73 4.44 14.93
N LEU A 124 28.58 5.13 14.93
CA LEU A 124 27.25 4.54 15.21
C LEU A 124 26.20 4.89 14.15
N SER A 125 26.61 5.44 13.00
CA SER A 125 25.66 5.87 11.96
C SER A 125 26.28 5.93 10.58
N ALA A 126 25.44 5.85 9.55
CA ALA A 126 25.83 6.04 8.17
C ALA A 126 24.78 6.89 7.43
N LEU A 127 25.26 7.78 6.56
CA LEU A 127 24.44 8.44 5.56
C LEU A 127 24.50 7.61 4.28
N VAL A 128 23.33 7.16 3.83
CA VAL A 128 23.20 6.23 2.70
C VAL A 128 22.35 6.87 1.61
N ASP A 129 22.91 6.99 0.41
CA ASP A 129 22.18 7.31 -0.80
C ASP A 129 21.49 6.03 -1.33
N GLY A 130 20.16 6.07 -1.35
CA GLY A 130 19.31 4.99 -1.86
C GLY A 130 19.30 4.85 -3.39
N GLY A 131 19.96 5.75 -4.13
CA GLY A 131 20.13 5.68 -5.58
C GLY A 131 18.85 5.86 -6.38
N ASP A 132 17.84 6.54 -5.82
CA ASP A 132 16.54 6.84 -6.45
C ASP A 132 15.81 5.60 -7.05
N LYS A 133 16.06 4.40 -6.48
CA LYS A 133 15.56 3.12 -7.05
C LYS A 133 14.06 3.07 -7.30
N THR A 134 13.27 3.60 -6.38
CA THR A 134 11.80 3.63 -6.46
C THR A 134 11.33 5.07 -6.37
N ARG A 135 11.20 5.74 -7.50
CA ARG A 135 10.77 7.14 -7.56
C ARG A 135 9.32 7.22 -8.00
N PHE A 136 8.43 7.54 -7.06
CA PHE A 136 7.15 8.15 -7.43
C PHE A 136 7.46 9.56 -7.90
N ARG A 137 7.53 9.79 -9.21
CA ARG A 137 7.57 11.15 -9.76
C ARG A 137 6.21 11.80 -9.48
N SER A 138 6.03 12.38 -8.28
CA SER A 138 5.09 13.47 -8.14
C SER A 138 5.63 14.58 -9.02
N SER A 139 4.82 15.09 -9.95
CA SER A 139 5.16 16.28 -10.72
C SER A 139 5.78 17.33 -9.80
N THR A 140 7.06 17.67 -10.04
CA THR A 140 7.81 18.81 -9.49
C THR A 140 7.81 18.99 -7.97
N ARG A 141 8.91 18.63 -7.29
CA ARG A 141 9.45 19.51 -6.25
C ARG A 141 10.41 20.48 -6.94
N PRO A 142 10.20 21.80 -6.88
CA PRO A 142 11.22 22.73 -7.35
C PRO A 142 12.46 22.56 -6.47
N SER A 143 13.62 22.53 -7.11
CA SER A 143 14.90 22.66 -6.42
C SER A 143 14.90 23.97 -5.62
N MET A 144 15.15 23.88 -4.31
CA MET A 144 15.62 25.03 -3.53
C MET A 144 17.03 25.40 -3.96
#